data_AF-A0A2V6TJF9-F1
#
_entry.id   AF-A0A2V6TJF9-F1
#
_cell.length_a   1.000
_cell.length_b   1.000
_cell.length_c   1.000
_cell.angle_alpha   90.00
_cell.angle_beta   90.00
_cell.angle_gamma   90.00
#
_symmetry.space_group_name_H-M   'P 1'
#
loop_
_entity.id
_entity.type
_entity.pdbx_description
1 polymer ?
#
loop_
_entity_poly.entity_id
_entity_poly.type
_entity_poly.pdbx_seq_one_letter_code
_entity_poly.pdbx_strand_id
1 'polypeptide(L)'
;EYDPKIRVACVLPEVFPGIEGLKPLGSPEDIVPAILDESVIDERIPVTSEDAYRMCGRLARAGFFVGQSSGAYMAGVERIARRERAGRFVTLFNDLGERYFSTRLWE
;
A
#
# COMPACT_ATOMS: atom_id res chain seq x y z
N GLU A 1 23.45 0.90 -6.52
CA GLU A 1 24.02 1.94 -5.64
C GLU A 1 22.86 2.72 -5.00
N TYR A 2 23.08 3.29 -3.81
CA TYR A 2 22.07 4.07 -3.07
C TYR A 2 21.98 5.51 -3.60
N ASP A 3 20.77 6.04 -3.79
CA ASP A 3 20.53 7.43 -4.18
C ASP A 3 19.74 8.15 -3.08
N PRO A 4 20.33 9.12 -2.35
CA PRO A 4 19.67 9.84 -1.27
C PRO A 4 18.51 10.73 -1.72
N LYS A 5 18.29 10.90 -3.03
CA LYS A 5 17.14 11.64 -3.57
C LYS A 5 15.88 10.78 -3.66
N ILE A 6 16.00 9.45 -3.52
CA ILE A 6 14.85 8.55 -3.49
C ILE A 6 14.15 8.71 -2.14
N ARG A 7 12.85 9.02 -2.19
CA ARG A 7 11.97 9.02 -1.01
C ARG A 7 11.23 7.71 -0.90
N VAL A 8 11.17 7.16 0.31
CA VAL A 8 10.45 5.93 0.66
C VAL A 8 9.18 6.29 1.42
N ALA A 9 8.04 6.03 0.81
CA ALA A 9 6.74 6.20 1.44
C ALA A 9 6.21 4.84 1.93
N CYS A 10 5.82 4.78 3.20
CA CYS A 10 5.21 3.62 3.83
C CYS A 10 3.68 3.76 3.81
N VAL A 11 2.97 2.76 3.30
CA VAL A 11 1.51 2.71 3.41
C VAL A 11 1.13 2.25 4.82
N LEU A 12 0.32 3.05 5.49
CA LEU A 12 -0.23 2.79 6.82
C LEU A 12 -1.70 2.37 6.67
N PRO A 13 -2.06 1.08 6.84
CA PRO A 13 -3.45 0.66 6.75
C PRO A 13 -4.27 1.23 7.91
N GLU A 14 -5.58 1.40 7.69
CA GLU A 14 -6.51 1.61 8.80
C GLU A 14 -6.49 0.42 9.78
N VAL A 15 -6.79 0.66 11.06
CA VAL A 15 -6.72 -0.38 12.11
C VAL A 15 -7.84 -1.41 11.96
N PHE A 16 -9.04 -0.98 11.57
CA PHE A 16 -10.19 -1.84 11.34
C PHE A 16 -11.00 -1.33 10.13
N PRO A 17 -11.42 -2.19 9.19
CA PRO A 17 -11.22 -3.65 9.15
C PRO A 17 -9.77 -4.07 8.86
N GLY A 18 -8.90 -3.15 8.44
CA GLY A 18 -7.52 -3.43 8.12
C GLY A 18 -7.33 -4.06 6.74
N ILE A 19 -6.07 -4.11 6.30
CA ILE A 19 -5.69 -4.62 4.99
C ILE A 19 -4.81 -5.86 5.18
N GLU A 20 -5.35 -7.04 4.92
CA GLU A 20 -4.62 -8.32 4.82
C GLU A 20 -3.25 -8.16 4.15
N GLY A 21 -2.24 -8.72 4.81
CA GLY A 21 -0.83 -8.60 4.43
C GLY A 21 -0.14 -7.33 4.93
N LEU A 22 -0.87 -6.33 5.42
CA LEU A 22 -0.31 -5.13 6.04
C LEU A 22 -0.59 -5.09 7.53
N LYS A 23 0.26 -4.38 8.27
CA LYS A 23 0.13 -4.19 9.71
C LYS A 23 -0.01 -2.70 10.01
N PRO A 24 -0.94 -2.28 10.89
CA PRO A 24 -0.90 -0.92 11.41
C PRO A 24 0.43 -0.72 12.17
N LEU A 25 1.09 0.39 11.87
CA LEU A 25 2.35 0.81 12.47
C LEU A 25 2.25 2.31 12.74
N GLY A 26 1.84 2.68 13.94
CA GLY A 26 1.72 4.10 14.30
C GLY A 26 1.23 4.38 15.71
N SER A 27 0.69 3.38 16.40
CA SER A 27 0.29 3.49 17.80
C SER A 27 1.32 2.87 18.74
N PRO A 28 1.46 3.36 20.00
CA PRO A 28 2.36 2.77 21.00
C PRO A 28 2.11 1.28 21.28
N GLU A 29 0.88 0.82 21.09
CA GLU A 29 0.46 -0.57 21.23
C GLU A 29 0.80 -1.47 20.04
N ASP A 30 1.21 -0.90 18.90
CA ASP A 30 1.53 -1.69 17.70
C ASP A 30 2.85 -2.45 17.90
N ILE A 31 2.79 -3.76 17.66
CA ILE A 31 4.00 -4.60 17.71
C ILE A 31 4.83 -4.36 16.43
N VAL A 32 5.91 -3.58 16.55
CA VAL A 32 6.84 -3.32 15.46
C VAL A 32 7.79 -4.51 15.24
N PRO A 33 7.89 -5.08 14.03
CA PRO A 33 8.86 -6.13 13.75
C PRO A 33 10.31 -5.66 13.94
N ALA A 34 11.15 -6.46 14.59
CA ALA A 34 12.55 -6.10 14.86
C ALA A 34 13.42 -5.90 13.59
N ILE A 35 12.96 -6.41 12.45
CA ILE A 35 13.60 -6.24 11.15
C ILE A 35 13.24 -4.93 10.45
N LEU A 36 12.26 -4.17 10.97
CA LEU A 36 11.87 -2.89 10.40
C LEU A 36 12.87 -1.81 10.84
N ASP A 37 13.57 -1.23 9.86
CA ASP A 37 14.32 0.01 10.06
C ASP A 37 13.39 1.19 9.75
N GLU A 38 12.94 1.92 10.77
CA GLU A 38 12.07 3.08 10.58
C GLU A 38 12.81 4.30 10.02
N SER A 39 14.14 4.34 10.10
CA SER A 39 14.94 5.48 9.62
C SER A 39 14.90 5.63 8.10
N VAL A 40 14.52 4.57 7.38
CA VAL A 40 14.38 4.60 5.91
C VAL A 40 13.03 5.17 5.47
N ILE A 41 12.10 5.48 6.37
CA ILE A 41 10.74 5.89 6.01
C ILE A 41 10.61 7.40 6.07
N ASP A 42 10.49 8.04 4.91
CA ASP A 42 10.35 9.50 4.79
C ASP A 42 8.92 10.00 5.04
N GLU A 43 7.92 9.19 4.67
CA GLU A 43 6.51 9.58 4.77
C GLU A 43 5.63 8.36 5.05
N ARG A 44 4.58 8.54 5.87
CA ARG A 44 3.51 7.55 6.07
C ARG A 44 2.24 8.00 5.35
N ILE A 45 1.67 7.11 4.54
CA ILE A 45 0.47 7.37 3.75
C ILE A 45 -0.68 6.52 4.30
N PRO A 46 -1.66 7.12 5.02
CA PRO A 46 -2.82 6.39 5.50
C PRO A 46 -3.64 5.86 4.33
N VAL A 47 -4.03 4.59 4.32
CA VAL A 47 -4.88 4.01 3.26
C VAL A 47 -5.96 3.14 3.91
N THR A 48 -7.20 3.33 3.45
CA THR A 48 -8.34 2.51 3.90
C THR A 48 -8.45 1.24 3.05
N SER A 49 -9.12 0.22 3.57
CA SER A 49 -9.41 -1.01 2.85
C SER A 49 -10.28 -0.73 1.63
N GLU A 50 -11.22 0.21 1.76
CA GLU A 50 -12.06 0.68 0.65
C GLU A 50 -11.23 1.33 -0.48
N ASP A 51 -10.23 2.15 -0.14
CA ASP A 51 -9.31 2.69 -1.15
C ASP A 51 -8.53 1.59 -1.87
N ALA A 52 -8.06 0.60 -1.11
CA ALA A 52 -7.33 -0.55 -1.64
C ALA A 52 -8.19 -1.39 -2.59
N TYR A 53 -9.44 -1.68 -2.21
CA TYR A 53 -10.39 -2.47 -3.02
C TYR A 53 -10.75 -1.74 -4.30
N ARG A 54 -11.09 -0.44 -4.20
CA ARG A 54 -11.37 0.40 -5.37
C ARG A 54 -10.18 0.44 -6.32
N MET A 55 -8.96 0.51 -5.79
CA MET A 55 -7.75 0.48 -6.60
C MET A 55 -7.53 -0.88 -7.26
N CYS A 56 -7.74 -2.00 -6.56
CA CYS A 56 -7.67 -3.34 -7.13
C CYS A 56 -8.65 -3.50 -8.30
N GLY A 57 -9.90 -3.05 -8.17
CA GLY A 57 -10.86 -3.07 -9.26
C GLY A 57 -10.42 -2.25 -10.47
N ARG A 58 -9.78 -1.08 -10.26
CA ARG A 58 -9.20 -0.27 -11.35
C ARG A 58 -8.03 -0.97 -12.03
N LEU A 59 -7.14 -1.57 -11.24
CA LEU A 59 -5.98 -2.32 -11.71
C LEU A 59 -6.40 -3.56 -12.52
N ALA A 60 -7.41 -4.30 -12.06
CA ALA A 60 -7.93 -5.47 -12.76
C ALA A 60 -8.48 -5.09 -14.15
N ARG A 61 -9.22 -3.98 -14.26
CA ARG A 61 -9.67 -3.44 -15.56
C ARG A 61 -8.52 -3.02 -16.48
N ALA A 62 -7.35 -2.75 -15.93
CA ALA A 62 -6.13 -2.44 -16.67
C ALA A 62 -5.23 -3.68 -16.91
N GLY A 63 -5.67 -4.88 -16.55
CA GLY A 63 -4.92 -6.13 -16.75
C GLY A 63 -4.02 -6.55 -15.59
N PHE A 64 -4.05 -5.83 -14.46
CA PHE A 64 -3.29 -6.16 -13.26
C PHE A 64 -4.19 -6.78 -12.20
N PHE A 65 -4.22 -8.11 -12.13
CA PHE A 65 -5.04 -8.84 -11.16
C PHE A 65 -4.25 -9.12 -9.88
N VAL A 66 -4.35 -8.22 -8.90
CA VAL A 66 -3.48 -8.16 -7.71
C VAL A 66 -4.27 -8.24 -6.40
N GLY A 67 -3.60 -8.60 -5.31
CA GLY A 67 -4.17 -8.61 -3.97
C GLY A 67 -4.34 -7.22 -3.34
N GLN A 68 -5.04 -7.17 -2.21
CA GLN A 68 -5.45 -5.92 -1.56
C GLN A 68 -4.28 -5.04 -1.06
N SER A 69 -3.17 -5.62 -0.60
CA SER A 69 -1.98 -4.84 -0.22
C SER A 69 -1.36 -4.11 -1.41
N SER A 70 -1.34 -4.74 -2.58
CA SER A 70 -0.93 -4.14 -3.86
C SER A 70 -1.83 -2.97 -4.26
N GLY A 71 -3.15 -3.13 -4.08
CA GLY A 71 -4.11 -2.05 -4.26
C GLY A 71 -3.85 -0.87 -3.32
N ALA A 72 -3.54 -1.16 -2.06
CA ALA A 72 -3.21 -0.14 -1.07
C ALA A 72 -1.94 0.65 -1.44
N TYR A 73 -0.91 -0.07 -1.88
CA TYR A 73 0.34 0.52 -2.35
C TYR A 73 0.15 1.43 -3.57
N MET A 74 -0.64 0.99 -4.55
CA MET A 74 -0.96 1.82 -5.72
C MET A 74 -1.84 3.02 -5.35
N ALA A 75 -2.77 2.87 -4.40
CA ALA A 75 -3.56 3.99 -3.88
C ALA A 75 -2.67 5.03 -3.19
N GLY A 76 -1.66 4.58 -2.42
CA GLY A 76 -0.64 5.45 -1.85
C GLY A 76 0.15 6.21 -2.92
N VAL A 77 0.60 5.51 -3.97
CA VAL A 77 1.28 6.14 -5.12
C VAL A 77 0.39 7.16 -5.80
N GLU A 78 -0.89 6.86 -6.05
CA GLU A 78 -1.80 7.81 -6.70
C GLU A 78 -1.95 9.11 -5.88
N ARG A 79 -2.02 9.01 -4.54
CA ARG A 79 -2.09 10.17 -3.66
C ARG A 79 -0.84 11.05 -3.75
N ILE A 80 0.35 10.43 -3.69
CA ILE A 80 1.62 11.14 -3.83
C ILE A 80 1.72 11.76 -5.23
N ALA A 81 1.44 11.00 -6.28
CA ALA A 81 1.53 11.48 -7.66
C ALA A 81 0.60 12.68 -7.93
N ARG A 82 -0.61 12.70 -7.34
CA ARG A 82 -1.53 13.85 -7.41
C ARG A 82 -0.96 15.10 -6.73
N ARG A 83 -0.26 14.94 -5.60
CA ARG A 83 0.38 16.04 -4.86
C ARG A 83 1.61 16.58 -5.57
N GLU A 84 2.50 15.70 -6.03
CA GLU A 84 3.79 16.06 -6.63
C GLU A 84 3.67 16.48 -8.11
N ARG A 85 2.54 16.15 -8.78
CA ARG A 85 2.20 16.44 -10.19
C ARG A 85 3.07 15.74 -11.24
N ALA A 86 4.35 15.52 -10.97
CA ALA A 86 5.29 14.83 -11.85
C ALA A 86 6.38 14.11 -11.05
N GLY A 87 6.91 13.03 -11.59
CA GLY A 87 7.98 12.25 -10.97
C GLY A 87 8.02 10.81 -11.47
N ARG A 88 9.01 10.06 -10.99
CA ARG A 88 9.06 8.60 -11.17
C ARG A 88 8.62 7.96 -9.85
N PHE A 89 7.49 7.26 -9.92
CA PHE A 89 6.94 6.53 -8.78
C PHE A 89 7.10 5.04 -9.03
N VAL A 90 7.55 4.32 -8.02
CA VAL A 90 7.75 2.87 -8.06
C VAL A 90 6.96 2.27 -6.92
N THR A 91 6.32 1.15 -7.18
CA THR A 91 5.58 0.40 -6.18
C THR A 91 5.70 -1.09 -6.42
N LEU A 92 5.24 -1.89 -5.46
CA LEU A 92 5.27 -3.34 -5.49
C LEU A 92 3.85 -3.87 -5.61
N PHE A 93 3.69 -4.93 -6.41
CA PHE A 93 2.50 -5.78 -6.37
C PHE A 93 2.92 -7.10 -5.72
N ASN A 94 2.42 -7.31 -4.51
CA ASN A 94 2.90 -8.33 -3.57
C ASN A 94 2.45 -9.74 -3.98
N ASP A 95 1.23 -9.86 -4.51
CA ASP A 95 0.61 -11.13 -4.93
C ASP A 95 -0.56 -10.94 -5.90
N LEU A 96 -1.12 -12.06 -6.35
CA LEU A 96 -2.22 -12.11 -7.32
C LEU A 96 -3.59 -12.08 -6.66
N GLY A 97 -4.55 -11.46 -7.37
CA GLY A 97 -5.93 -11.28 -6.93
C GLY A 97 -6.72 -12.57 -6.71
N GLU A 98 -6.30 -13.67 -7.33
CA GLU A 98 -7.01 -14.97 -7.29
C GLU A 98 -7.10 -15.56 -5.87
N ARG A 99 -6.16 -15.18 -5.00
CA ARG A 99 -6.13 -15.62 -3.61
C ARG A 99 -7.27 -15.04 -2.76
N TYR A 100 -7.97 -14.04 -3.30
CA TYR A 100 -8.94 -13.23 -2.57
C TYR A 100 -10.39 -13.43 -3.04
N PHE A 101 -10.69 -14.46 -3.83
CA PHE A 101 -12.07 -14.75 -4.24
C PHE A 101 -13.02 -15.09 -3.07
N SER A 102 -12.48 -15.50 -1.93
CA SER A 102 -13.25 -15.75 -0.70
C SER A 102 -13.27 -14.57 0.26
N THR A 103 -12.72 -13.41 -0.13
CA THR A 103 -12.74 -12.18 0.67
C THR A 103 -13.64 -11.14 0.01
N ARG A 104 -13.86 -10.01 0.70
CA ARG A 104 -14.66 -8.89 0.17
C ARG A 104 -13.98 -8.10 -0.97
N LEU A 105 -12.77 -8.48 -1.39
CA LEU A 105 -12.01 -7.72 -2.38
C LEU A 105 -12.71 -7.62 -3.74
N TRP A 106 -13.44 -8.66 -4.14
CA TRP A 106 -14.06 -8.80 -5.46
C TRP A 106 -15.60 -8.75 -5.44
N GLU A 107 -16.18 -8.29 -4.32
CA GLU A 107 -17.59 -7.92 -4.21
C GLU A 107 -17.85 -6.52 -4.79
#